data_AF-A0A7W0QEX2-F1
#
_entry.id   AF-A0A7W0QEX2-F1
#
_cell.length_a   1.000
_cell.length_b   1.000
_cell.length_c   1.000
_cell.angle_alpha   90.00
_cell.angle_beta   90.00
_cell.angle_gamma   90.00
#
_symmetry.space_group_name_H-M   'P 1'
#
loop_
_entity.id
_entity.type
_entity.pdbx_description
1 polymer ?
#
loop_
_entity_poly.entity_id
_entity_poly.type
_entity_poly.pdbx_seq_one_letter_code
_entity_poly.pdbx_strand_id
1 'polypeptide(L)'
;MSDPHRALRPTSGARLLLERTATAGDDAARATYRTAIYTPDAEFTGTATLVDDGTVDVAPTGAPAELDDMLTMLAKLTARGAAKRREDGLPAWPGRLLRWRGPRGAGRG
;
A
#
# COMPACT_ATOMS: atom_id res chain seq x y z
N MET A 1 19.01 -6.26 18.89
CA MET A 1 17.66 -5.75 18.57
C MET A 1 17.40 -6.01 17.10
N SER A 2 16.53 -6.97 16.77
CA SER A 2 16.23 -7.31 15.37
C SER A 2 15.33 -6.22 14.78
N ASP A 3 15.77 -5.57 13.72
CA ASP A 3 14.95 -4.63 12.97
C ASP A 3 13.74 -5.39 12.36
N PRO A 4 12.50 -5.14 12.81
CA PRO A 4 11.31 -5.84 12.32
C PRO A 4 11.06 -5.60 10.82
N HIS A 5 11.69 -4.58 10.22
CA HIS A 5 11.59 -4.27 8.80
C HIS A 5 12.61 -5.03 7.94
N ARG A 6 13.67 -5.62 8.53
CA ARG A 6 14.66 -6.40 7.76
C ARG A 6 14.02 -7.63 7.10
N ALA A 7 13.03 -8.26 7.73
CA ALA A 7 12.26 -9.37 7.14
C ALA A 7 11.36 -8.94 5.96
N LEU A 8 11.13 -7.63 5.81
CA LEU A 8 10.31 -7.08 4.74
C LEU A 8 11.12 -6.72 3.50
N ARG A 9 12.45 -6.60 3.61
CA ARG A 9 13.34 -6.35 2.47
C ARG A 9 13.51 -7.60 1.62
N PRO A 10 13.08 -7.58 0.36
CA PRO A 10 13.30 -8.72 -0.52
C PRO A 10 14.76 -8.80 -0.98
N THR A 11 15.18 -9.98 -1.43
CA THR A 11 16.49 -10.17 -2.08
C THR A 11 16.54 -9.67 -3.52
N SER A 12 15.39 -9.52 -4.20
CA SER A 12 15.27 -8.99 -5.56
C SER A 12 13.86 -8.47 -5.80
N GLY A 13 13.64 -7.36 -6.50
CA GLY A 13 12.30 -6.81 -6.75
C GLY A 13 11.86 -5.78 -5.71
N ALA A 14 10.56 -5.66 -5.45
CA ALA A 14 10.04 -4.70 -4.47
C ALA A 14 8.81 -5.22 -3.72
N ARG A 15 8.64 -4.80 -2.47
CA ARG A 15 7.47 -5.11 -1.64
C ARG A 15 6.77 -3.82 -1.24
N LEU A 16 5.51 -3.69 -1.62
CA LEU A 16 4.67 -2.53 -1.30
C LEU A 16 3.79 -2.86 -0.09
N LEU A 17 3.71 -1.93 0.85
CA LEU A 17 2.95 -2.04 2.08
C LEU A 17 2.01 -0.82 2.21
N LEU A 18 0.74 -1.09 2.52
CA LEU A 18 -0.17 -0.14 3.12
C LEU A 18 -0.57 -0.69 4.49
N GLU A 19 -0.32 0.06 5.54
CA GLU A 19 -0.71 -0.28 6.90
C GLU A 19 -1.62 0.80 7.45
N ARG A 20 -2.85 0.42 7.78
CA ARG A 20 -3.88 1.36 8.21
C ARG A 20 -3.53 1.89 9.59
N THR A 21 -3.44 3.21 9.72
CA THR A 21 -3.14 3.89 10.97
C THR A 21 -4.38 4.47 11.63
N ALA A 22 -5.35 4.90 10.83
CA ALA A 22 -6.60 5.49 11.32
C ALA A 22 -7.75 5.27 10.35
N THR A 23 -8.96 5.38 10.88
CA THR A 23 -10.21 5.52 10.12
C THR A 23 -10.96 6.73 10.64
N ALA A 24 -11.65 7.46 9.76
CA ALA A 24 -12.38 8.67 10.10
C ALA A 24 -13.64 8.83 9.24
N GLY A 25 -14.51 9.76 9.65
CA GLY A 25 -15.79 10.03 9.01
C GLY A 25 -16.91 9.08 9.48
N ASP A 26 -18.14 9.40 9.08
CA ASP A 26 -19.31 8.57 9.36
C ASP A 26 -19.11 7.19 8.74
N ASP A 27 -19.46 6.14 9.50
CA ASP A 27 -19.25 4.73 9.14
C ASP A 27 -17.85 4.39 8.65
N ALA A 28 -16.84 5.13 9.12
CA ALA A 28 -15.45 5.01 8.69
C ALA A 28 -15.28 5.18 7.17
N ALA A 29 -15.91 6.17 6.56
CA ALA A 29 -15.82 6.42 5.11
C ALA A 29 -14.42 6.78 4.58
N ARG A 30 -13.49 7.13 5.47
CA ARG A 30 -12.09 7.46 5.14
C ARG A 30 -11.11 6.63 5.96
N ALA A 31 -9.98 6.29 5.38
CA ALA A 31 -8.86 5.66 6.07
C ALA A 31 -7.51 6.30 5.73
N THR A 32 -6.66 6.40 6.74
CA THR A 32 -5.26 6.82 6.61
C THR A 32 -4.36 5.61 6.74
N TYR A 33 -3.35 5.55 5.89
CA TYR A 33 -2.36 4.49 5.83
C TYR A 33 -0.95 5.07 5.93
N ARG A 34 -0.08 4.39 6.66
CA ARG A 34 1.35 4.45 6.43
C ARG A 34 1.66 3.60 5.21
N THR A 35 2.47 4.13 4.31
CA THR A 35 2.95 3.40 3.13
C THR A 35 4.43 3.11 3.26
N ALA A 36 4.84 1.96 2.71
CA ALA A 36 6.26 1.64 2.56
C ALA A 36 6.52 0.84 1.29
N ILE A 37 7.65 1.11 0.64
CA ILE A 37 8.19 0.35 -0.47
C ILE A 37 9.56 -0.16 -0.04
N TYR A 38 9.69 -1.48 0.05
CA TYR A 38 10.94 -2.15 0.38
C TYR A 38 11.59 -2.69 -0.90
N THR A 39 12.81 -2.24 -1.17
CA THR A 39 13.70 -2.85 -2.16
C THR A 39 14.81 -3.60 -1.41
N PRO A 40 15.72 -4.31 -2.11
CA PRO A 40 16.88 -4.90 -1.45
C PRO A 40 17.72 -3.85 -0.73
N ASP A 41 17.89 -2.69 -1.37
CA ASP A 41 18.86 -1.67 -0.95
C ASP A 41 18.23 -0.57 -0.08
N ALA A 42 16.94 -0.30 -0.27
CA ALA A 42 16.29 0.88 0.31
C ALA A 42 14.89 0.60 0.86
N GLU A 43 14.46 1.50 1.73
CA GLU A 43 13.08 1.62 2.19
C GLU A 43 12.62 3.04 1.90
N PHE A 44 11.45 3.17 1.27
CA PHE A 44 10.79 4.44 1.00
C PHE A 44 9.47 4.46 1.73
N THR A 45 9.21 5.49 2.54
CA THR A 45 8.00 5.56 3.37
C THR A 45 7.20 6.81 3.04
N GLY A 46 5.89 6.72 3.19
CA GLY A 46 4.99 7.87 3.06
C GLY A 46 3.67 7.64 3.77
N THR A 47 2.68 8.43 3.39
CA THR A 47 1.31 8.31 3.88
C THR A 47 0.34 8.32 2.72
N ALA A 48 -0.80 7.64 2.88
CA ALA A 48 -1.91 7.69 1.95
C ALA A 48 -3.23 7.90 2.67
N THR A 49 -4.12 8.67 2.07
CA THR A 49 -5.51 8.81 2.49
C THR A 49 -6.41 8.24 1.41
N LEU A 50 -7.28 7.31 1.80
CA LEU A 50 -8.24 6.65 0.92
C LEU A 50 -9.65 7.01 1.38
N VAL A 51 -10.53 7.29 0.44
CA VAL A 51 -11.96 7.50 0.65
C VAL A 51 -12.72 6.42 -0.12
N ASP A 52 -13.81 5.95 0.45
CA ASP A 52 -14.60 4.84 -0.09
C ASP A 52 -15.33 5.14 -1.41
N ASP A 53 -15.41 6.41 -1.80
CA ASP A 53 -15.84 6.88 -3.12
C ASP A 53 -14.79 6.62 -4.23
N GLY A 54 -13.62 6.08 -3.86
CA GLY A 54 -12.51 5.80 -4.76
C GLY A 54 -11.46 6.90 -4.85
N THR A 55 -11.65 8.02 -4.15
CA THR A 55 -10.66 9.10 -4.04
C THR A 55 -9.46 8.62 -3.26
N VAL A 56 -8.26 8.87 -3.80
CA VAL A 56 -7.00 8.56 -3.15
C VAL A 56 -6.06 9.76 -3.20
N ASP A 57 -5.36 9.98 -2.11
CA ASP A 57 -4.23 10.88 -2.00
C ASP A 57 -3.03 10.10 -1.46
N VAL A 58 -1.95 10.01 -2.24
CA VAL A 58 -0.75 9.25 -1.90
C VAL A 58 0.42 10.21 -1.93
N ALA A 59 1.03 10.45 -0.77
CA ALA A 59 2.21 11.28 -0.69
C ALA A 59 3.38 10.60 -1.43
N PRO A 60 4.20 11.36 -2.19
CA PRO A 60 5.38 10.83 -2.86
C PRO A 60 6.32 10.18 -1.83
N THR A 61 6.78 8.95 -2.09
CA THR A 61 7.66 8.24 -1.15
C THR A 61 9.14 8.50 -1.43
N GLY A 62 9.45 9.06 -2.62
CA GLY A 62 10.82 9.18 -3.12
C GLY A 62 11.36 7.88 -3.75
N ALA A 63 10.52 6.86 -3.88
CA ALA A 63 10.86 5.65 -4.63
C ALA A 63 10.93 5.94 -6.14
N PRO A 64 11.55 5.03 -6.93
CA PRO A 64 11.41 5.04 -8.38
C PRO A 64 9.94 5.19 -8.82
N ALA A 65 9.67 6.06 -9.80
CA ALA A 65 8.32 6.45 -10.21
C ALA A 65 7.38 5.26 -10.47
N GLU A 66 7.88 4.19 -11.08
CA GLU A 66 7.10 2.98 -11.33
C GLU A 66 6.60 2.26 -10.06
N LEU A 67 7.35 2.36 -8.96
CA LEU A 67 6.96 1.77 -7.67
C LEU A 67 5.92 2.65 -6.97
N ASP A 68 6.06 3.97 -7.07
CA ASP A 68 5.07 4.93 -6.59
C ASP A 68 3.74 4.83 -7.38
N ASP A 69 3.81 4.64 -8.70
CA ASP A 69 2.64 4.39 -9.55
C ASP A 69 1.92 3.11 -9.15
N MET A 70 2.67 2.04 -8.85
CA MET A 70 2.12 0.78 -8.36
C MET A 70 1.51 0.91 -6.97
N LEU A 71 2.13 1.66 -6.07
CA LEU A 71 1.59 1.97 -4.74
C LEU A 71 0.26 2.70 -4.87
N THR A 72 0.22 3.70 -5.76
CA THR A 72 -0.97 4.48 -6.08
C THR A 72 -2.09 3.59 -6.67
N MET A 73 -1.75 2.68 -7.57
CA MET A 73 -2.71 1.71 -8.11
C MET A 73 -3.28 0.82 -7.00
N LEU A 74 -2.43 0.30 -6.11
CA LEU A 74 -2.86 -0.53 -4.98
C LEU A 74 -3.81 0.24 -4.04
N ALA A 75 -3.51 1.52 -3.76
CA ALA A 75 -4.40 2.39 -3.00
C ALA A 75 -5.77 2.56 -3.70
N LYS A 76 -5.79 2.82 -5.01
CA LYS A 76 -7.03 2.98 -5.80
C LYS A 76 -7.90 1.71 -5.77
N LEU A 77 -7.29 0.54 -5.92
CA LEU A 77 -8.02 -0.73 -5.85
C LEU A 77 -8.61 -0.97 -4.46
N THR A 78 -7.88 -0.57 -3.42
CA THR A 78 -8.35 -0.68 -2.04
C THR A 78 -9.52 0.26 -1.77
N ALA A 79 -9.43 1.52 -2.21
CA ALA A 79 -10.48 2.53 -2.08
C ALA A 79 -11.78 2.08 -2.77
N ARG A 80 -11.71 1.62 -4.01
CA ARG A 80 -12.87 1.12 -4.77
C ARG A 80 -13.55 -0.08 -4.13
N GLY A 81 -12.80 -0.93 -3.42
CA GLY A 81 -13.35 -2.08 -2.71
C GLY A 81 -14.04 -1.73 -1.40
N ALA A 82 -13.79 -0.55 -0.82
CA ALA A 82 -14.25 -0.21 0.52
C ALA A 82 -15.77 -0.03 0.61
N ALA A 83 -16.38 0.63 -0.39
CA ALA A 83 -17.82 0.82 -0.44
C ALA A 83 -18.60 -0.51 -0.43
N LYS A 84 -18.23 -1.41 -1.34
CA LYS A 84 -18.88 -2.72 -1.42
C LYS A 84 -18.69 -3.54 -0.15
N ARG A 85 -17.51 -3.49 0.47
CA ARG A 85 -17.24 -4.21 1.74
C ARG A 85 -18.13 -3.70 2.87
N ARG A 86 -18.37 -2.39 2.95
CA ARG A 86 -19.26 -1.80 3.94
C ARG A 86 -20.71 -2.21 3.71
N GLU A 87 -21.18 -2.17 2.46
CA GLU A 87 -22.51 -2.66 2.06
C GLU A 87 -22.71 -4.12 2.45
N ASP A 88 -21.64 -4.93 2.39
CA ASP A 88 -21.64 -6.33 2.79
C ASP A 88 -21.51 -6.55 4.32
N GLY A 89 -21.50 -5.48 5.13
CA GLY A 89 -21.33 -5.55 6.58
C GLY A 89 -19.93 -5.99 7.03
N LEU A 90 -18.94 -5.93 6.13
CA LEU A 90 -17.54 -6.22 6.43
C LEU A 90 -16.78 -4.94 6.80
N PRO A 91 -15.65 -5.04 7.52
CA PRO A 91 -14.75 -3.91 7.69
C PRO A 91 -14.33 -3.36 6.31
N ALA A 92 -14.71 -2.10 6.05
CA ALA A 92 -14.50 -1.43 4.76
C ALA A 92 -13.02 -1.42 4.36
N TRP A 93 -12.16 -1.17 5.34
CA TRP A 93 -10.73 -1.03 5.16
C TRP A 93 -9.97 -2.29 5.62
N PRO A 94 -8.99 -2.78 4.87
CA PRO A 94 -8.03 -3.76 5.37
C PRO A 94 -7.12 -3.13 6.44
N GLY A 95 -6.71 -3.91 7.45
CA GLY A 95 -5.72 -3.44 8.44
C GLY A 95 -4.32 -3.33 7.84
N ARG A 96 -3.93 -4.28 6.99
CA ARG A 96 -2.62 -4.34 6.33
C ARG A 96 -2.75 -4.96 4.95
N LEU A 97 -2.08 -4.36 3.96
CA LEU A 97 -1.97 -4.86 2.60
C LEU A 97 -0.50 -4.97 2.23
N LEU A 98 -0.10 -6.15 1.76
CA LEU A 98 1.27 -6.42 1.33
C LEU A 98 1.22 -6.96 -0.09
N ARG A 99 1.93 -6.30 -1.01
CA ARG A 99 2.03 -6.75 -2.40
C ARG A 99 3.48 -7.01 -2.76
N TRP A 100 3.73 -8.23 -3.24
CA TRP A 100 5.02 -8.63 -3.78
C TRP A 100 5.12 -8.27 -5.27
N ARG A 101 6.25 -7.70 -5.66
CA ARG A 101 6.65 -7.54 -7.06
C ARG A 101 7.97 -8.27 -7.26
N GLY A 102 7.90 -9.40 -7.96
CA GLY A 102 9.09 -10.13 -8.38
C GLY A 102 10.02 -9.26 -9.25
N PRO A 103 11.30 -9.63 -9.36
CA PRO A 103 12.20 -8.98 -10.30
C PRO A 103 11.55 -9.00 -11.70
N ARG A 104 11.63 -7.87 -12.43
CA ARG A 104 11.31 -7.92 -13.86
C ARG A 104 12.31 -8.90 -14.46
N GLY A 105 11.80 -10.03 -14.98
CA GLY A 105 12.65 -11.07 -15.50
C GLY A 105 13.65 -10.47 -16.49
N ALA A 106 14.93 -10.75 -16.25
CA ALA A 106 15.81 -11.05 -17.37
C ALA A 106 15.07 -12.11 -18.19
N GLY A 107 14.53 -11.69 -19.33
CA GLY A 107 13.99 -12.62 -20.32
C GLY A 107 15.05 -13.68 -20.56
N ARG A 108 14.60 -14.94 -20.56
CA ARG A 108 15.39 -16.11 -20.92
C ARG A 108 16.27 -15.78 -22.15
N GLY A 109 17.57 -16.02 -22.01
CA GLY A 109 18.41 -16.36 -23.16
C GLY A 109 18.02 -17.72 -23.75
#